data_AF-A0A0J0YNS8-F1
#
_entry.id   AF-A0A0J0YNS8-F1
#
_cell.length_a   1.000
_cell.length_b   1.000
_cell.length_c   1.000
_cell.angle_alpha   90.00
_cell.angle_beta   90.00
_cell.angle_gamma   90.00
#
_symmetry.space_group_name_H-M   'P 1'
#
loop_
_entity.id
_entity.type
_entity.pdbx_description
1 polymer ?
#
loop_
_entity_poly.entity_id
_entity_poly.type
_entity_poly.pdbx_seq_one_letter_code
_entity_poly.pdbx_strand_id
1 'polypeptide(L)' 'GGVTVTVPEDKIPTDGPLEVSATVTDAAGNTGPKGSDSTQADTAVPNNGVAPVVEITEDANNDGFINREELDGAV' A
#
# COMPACT_ATOMS: atom_id res chain seq x y z
N GLY A 1 -18.75 10.85 24.39
CA GLY A 1 -17.38 11.33 24.63
C GLY A 1 -16.44 10.39 23.92
N GLY A 2 -15.51 10.91 23.13
CA GLY A 2 -14.45 10.12 22.52
C GLY A 2 -13.20 10.16 23.40
N VAL A 3 -12.43 9.07 23.39
CA VAL A 3 -11.07 9.04 23.94
C VAL A 3 -10.14 9.02 22.73
N THR A 4 -9.14 9.91 22.72
CA THR A 4 -8.07 9.88 21.72
C THR A 4 -6.85 9.24 22.35
N VAL A 5 -6.33 8.20 21.71
CA VAL A 5 -5.08 7.54 22.09
C VAL A 5 -4.08 7.76 20.98
N THR A 6 -2.95 8.40 21.29
CA THR A 6 -1.84 8.53 20.35
C THR A 6 -0.95 7.30 20.44
N VAL A 7 -0.72 6.65 19.30
CA VAL A 7 0.22 5.52 19.19
C VAL A 7 1.64 6.10 19.07
N PRO A 8 2.59 5.69 19.94
CA PRO A 8 3.98 6.12 19.82
C PRO A 8 4.61 5.64 18.50
N GLU A 9 5.52 6.44 17.94
CA GLU A 9 6.15 6.16 16.65
C GLU A 9 6.89 4.82 16.62
N ASP A 10 7.56 4.44 17.71
CA ASP A 10 8.27 3.15 17.85
C ASP A 10 7.33 1.93 17.92
N LYS A 11 6.01 2.16 17.96
CA LYS A 11 4.97 1.12 17.94
C LYS A 11 4.27 1.02 16.59
N ILE A 12 4.54 1.90 15.65
CA ILE A 12 4.03 1.79 14.29
C ILE A 12 4.91 0.76 13.56
N PRO A 13 4.33 -0.31 12.99
CA PRO A 13 5.10 -1.26 12.20
C PRO A 13 5.68 -0.57 10.96
N THR A 14 6.86 -1.03 10.51
CA THR A 14 7.46 -0.50 9.28
C THR A 14 6.54 -0.73 8.08
N ASP A 15 6.03 -1.95 7.93
CA ASP A 15 5.00 -2.32 6.97
C ASP A 15 4.02 -3.30 7.61
N GLY A 16 2.77 -3.28 7.12
CA GLY A 16 1.73 -4.21 7.51
C GLY A 16 0.74 -3.65 8.54
N PRO A 17 -0.05 -4.52 9.18
CA PRO A 17 -1.21 -4.10 9.95
C PRO A 17 -0.83 -3.49 11.31
N LEU A 18 -1.47 -2.37 11.64
CA LEU A 18 -1.52 -1.79 12.98
C LEU A 18 -2.94 -1.97 13.53
N GLU A 19 -3.06 -2.77 14.59
CA GLU A 19 -4.32 -3.09 15.26
C GLU A 19 -4.37 -2.42 16.63
N VAL A 20 -5.40 -1.61 16.86
CA VAL A 20 -5.66 -0.94 18.14
C VAL A 20 -6.92 -1.53 18.75
N SER A 21 -6.93 -1.72 20.07
CA SER A 21 -8.13 -2.17 20.75
C SER A 21 -8.30 -1.62 22.14
N ALA A 22 -9.55 -1.52 22.55
CA ALA A 22 -9.95 -0.94 23.83
C ALA A 22 -11.14 -1.68 24.44
N THR A 23 -11.25 -1.62 25.76
CA THR A 23 -12.41 -2.05 26.54
C THR A 23 -12.85 -0.89 27.44
N VAL A 24 -14.09 -0.93 27.90
CA VAL A 24 -14.64 0.06 28.84
C VAL A 24 -15.08 -0.67 30.11
N THR A 25 -14.63 -0.19 31.26
CA THR A 25 -15.01 -0.73 32.58
C THR A 25 -15.78 0.33 33.36
N ASP A 26 -16.92 -0.05 33.94
CA ASP A 26 -17.71 0.84 34.79
C ASP A 26 -17.16 0.95 36.22
N ALA A 27 -17.75 1.83 37.05
CA ALA A 27 -17.32 2.04 38.43
C ALA A 27 -17.56 0.82 39.35
N ALA A 28 -18.43 -0.11 38.95
CA ALA A 28 -18.67 -1.37 39.66
C ALA A 28 -17.71 -2.48 39.22
N GLY A 29 -16.87 -2.23 38.21
CA GLY A 29 -15.89 -3.18 37.68
C GLY A 29 -16.37 -4.03 36.51
N ASN A 30 -17.57 -3.78 35.96
CA ASN A 30 -18.06 -4.54 34.81
C ASN A 30 -17.35 -4.05 33.54
N THR A 31 -16.73 -4.98 32.80
CA THR A 31 -16.04 -4.66 31.54
C THR A 31 -16.91 -5.06 30.35
N GLY A 32 -17.14 -4.11 29.45
CA GLY A 32 -17.88 -4.32 28.20
C GLY A 32 -17.08 -5.05 27.12
N PRO A 33 -17.69 -5.29 25.95
CA PRO A 33 -17.03 -5.91 24.81
C PRO A 33 -15.87 -5.06 24.28
N LYS A 34 -14.93 -5.74 23.61
CA LYS A 34 -13.76 -5.13 22.97
C LYS A 34 -14.18 -4.33 21.73
N GLY A 35 -13.74 -3.08 21.65
CA GLY A 35 -13.70 -2.32 20.40
C GLY A 35 -12.33 -2.44 19.74
N SER A 36 -12.28 -2.39 18.42
CA SER A 36 -11.06 -2.46 17.63
C SER A 36 -11.09 -1.47 16.47
N ASP A 37 -9.90 -1.04 16.07
CA ASP A 37 -9.65 -0.24 14.86
C ASP A 37 -8.36 -0.73 14.21
N SER A 38 -8.27 -0.64 12.88
CA SER A 38 -7.11 -1.15 12.15
C SER A 38 -6.71 -0.28 10.97
N THR A 39 -5.40 -0.24 10.72
CA THR A 39 -4.78 0.51 9.61
C THR A 39 -3.62 -0.29 9.04
N GLN A 40 -3.12 0.10 7.86
CA GLN A 40 -1.92 -0.48 7.25
C GLN A 40 -0.82 0.57 7.15
N ALA A 41 0.34 0.26 7.68
CA ALA A 41 1.57 0.95 7.34
C ALA A 41 2.10 0.41 6.01
N ASP A 42 2.40 1.31 5.08
CA ASP A 42 3.05 0.99 3.81
C ASP A 42 4.10 2.06 3.51
N THR A 43 5.36 1.65 3.63
CA THR A 43 6.56 2.43 3.36
C THR A 43 7.34 1.86 2.18
N ALA A 44 6.80 0.83 1.52
CA ALA A 44 7.47 0.18 0.41
C ALA A 44 7.67 1.16 -0.76
N VAL A 45 8.85 1.11 -1.37
CA VAL A 45 9.14 1.92 -2.55
C VAL A 45 8.29 1.39 -3.71
N PRO A 46 7.50 2.25 -4.40
CA PRO A 46 6.73 1.83 -5.55
C PRO A 46 7.61 1.14 -6.60
N ASN A 47 7.12 0.03 -7.14
CA ASN A 47 7.84 -0.80 -8.12
C ASN A 47 9.27 -1.20 -7.66
N ASN A 48 9.52 -1.32 -6.35
CA ASN A 48 10.84 -1.56 -5.78
C ASN A 48 11.92 -0.55 -6.26
N GLY A 49 11.50 0.67 -6.61
CA GLY A 49 12.38 1.70 -7.16
C GLY A 49 12.75 1.49 -8.63
N VAL A 50 12.19 0.49 -9.30
CA VAL A 50 12.38 0.28 -10.74
C VAL A 50 11.53 1.28 -11.51
N ALA A 51 12.10 1.94 -12.52
CA ALA A 51 11.34 2.82 -13.40
C ALA A 51 10.37 2.00 -14.25
N PRO A 52 9.14 2.50 -14.52
CA PRO A 52 8.28 1.88 -15.52
C PRO A 52 8.97 1.90 -16.89
N VAL A 53 8.80 0.81 -17.64
CA VAL A 53 9.32 0.69 -19.01
C VAL A 53 8.15 0.76 -19.99
N VAL A 54 8.35 1.49 -21.08
CA VAL A 54 7.46 1.45 -22.24
C VAL A 54 8.22 0.70 -23.33
N GLU A 55 7.60 -0.34 -23.87
CA GLU A 55 8.11 -1.13 -24.97
C GLU A 55 7.20 -0.92 -26.18
N ILE A 56 7.81 -0.72 -27.35
CA ILE A 56 7.10 -0.73 -28.63
C ILE A 56 7.33 -2.11 -29.23
N THR A 57 6.34 -2.99 -29.14
CA THR A 57 6.51 -4.42 -29.50
C THR A 57 6.79 -4.66 -30.98
N GLU A 58 6.50 -3.68 -31.84
CA GLU A 58 6.83 -3.71 -33.26
C GLU A 58 8.30 -3.33 -33.54
N ASP A 59 8.96 -2.56 -32.67
CA ASP A 59 10.38 -2.17 -32.81
C ASP A 59 11.29 -3.35 -32.44
N ALA A 60 11.36 -4.35 -33.32
CA ALA A 60 12.02 -5.62 -33.06
C ALA A 60 13.54 -5.48 -32.85
N ASN A 61 14.15 -4.42 -33.38
CA ASN A 61 15.59 -4.17 -33.27
C ASN A 61 15.96 -3.13 -32.20
N ASN A 62 14.96 -2.44 -31.64
CA ASN A 62 15.07 -1.43 -30.60
C ASN A 62 15.98 -0.24 -31.00
N ASP A 63 15.87 0.22 -32.25
CA ASP A 63 16.58 1.37 -32.81
C ASP A 63 15.83 2.71 -32.65
N GLY A 64 14.60 2.66 -32.13
CA GLY A 64 13.77 3.82 -31.85
C GLY A 64 12.89 4.26 -33.02
N PHE A 65 12.83 3.47 -34.10
CA PHE A 65 11.95 3.70 -35.25
C PHE A 65 11.16 2.42 -35.59
N ILE A 66 10.00 2.60 -36.22
CA ILE A 66 9.26 1.50 -36.86
C ILE A 66 9.49 1.58 -38.36
N ASN A 67 10.11 0.55 -38.91
CA ASN A 67 10.28 0.37 -40.35
C ASN A 67 9.21 -0.55 -40.94
N ARG A 68 9.29 -0.81 -42.26
CA ARG A 68 8.29 -1.60 -42.99
C ARG A 68 8.33 -3.11 -42.66
N GLU A 69 9.48 -3.62 -42.24
CA GLU A 69 9.63 -5.01 -41.80
C GLU A 69 9.08 -5.20 -40.37
N GLU A 70 9.08 -4.13 -39.58
CA GLU A 70 8.63 -4.06 -38.18
C GLU A 70 7.14 -3.76 -38.01
N LEU A 71 6.52 -3.06 -38.96
CA LEU A 71 5.11 -2.67 -38.90
C LEU A 71 4.17 -3.90 -38.98
N ASP A 72 3.56 -4.27 -37.85
CA ASP A 72 2.52 -5.30 -37.74
C ASP A 72 1.16 -4.67 -37.37
N GLY A 73 0.55 -3.99 -38.34
CA GLY A 73 -0.76 -3.35 -38.22
C GLY A 73 -1.52 -3.36 -39.55
N ALA A 74 -2.85 -3.27 -39.51
CA ALA A 74 -3.67 -3.21 -40.72
C ALA A 74 -3.45 -1.87 -41.46
N VAL A 75 -3.16 -1.94 -42.76
CA VAL A 75 -3.16 -0.81 -43.70
C VAL A 75 -4.55 -0.40 -44.15
#